data_AF-A0A120DGP0-F1
#
_entry.id   AF-A0A120DGP0-F1
#
_cell.length_a   1.000
_cell.length_b   1.000
_cell.length_c   1.000
_cell.angle_alpha   90.00
_cell.angle_beta   90.00
_cell.angle_gamma   90.00
#
_symmetry.space_group_name_H-M   'P 1'
#
loop_
_entity.id
_entity.type
_entity.pdbx_description
1 polymer ?
#
loop_
_entity_poly.entity_id
_entity_poly.type
_entity_poly.pdbx_seq_one_letter_code
_entity_poly.pdbx_strand_id
1 'polypeptide(L)'
;MLKTLITWIRKWITKATPHPKEPAIQPIKTNIETLHAQAPKTLSEEYLDEKDKVRHRLERWALHQDQINSRILNAYLTLERKGYSPITITMLQNQLLDMKTFLPNFNQMKSIAPHNHAKVFDVRGEIVRIWSVVEVHVREYENKIFH
;
A
#
# COMPACT_ATOMS: atom_id res chain seq x y z
N MET A 1 76.05 -28.68 50.29
CA MET A 1 76.27 -27.27 49.91
C MET A 1 74.95 -26.54 50.00
N LEU A 2 74.81 -25.73 51.05
CA LEU A 2 73.66 -24.90 51.35
C LEU A 2 73.93 -23.50 50.77
N LYS A 3 72.87 -22.86 50.23
CA LYS A 3 72.73 -21.43 49.90
C LYS A 3 73.16 -20.99 48.49
N THR A 4 72.12 -20.60 47.73
CA THR A 4 71.97 -19.68 46.56
C THR A 4 71.18 -20.42 45.47
N LEU A 5 69.98 -20.06 45.00
CA LEU A 5 69.22 -18.81 44.99
C LEU A 5 67.81 -19.04 45.55
N ILE A 6 67.53 -18.40 46.68
CA ILE A 6 66.20 -17.85 46.94
C ILE A 6 66.12 -16.61 46.06
N THR A 7 65.16 -16.56 45.14
CA THR A 7 64.23 -15.43 44.90
C THR A 7 63.42 -15.80 43.67
N TRP A 8 62.24 -16.37 43.89
CA TRP A 8 61.03 -16.36 43.05
C TRP A 8 60.16 -17.50 43.62
N ILE A 9 58.85 -17.32 43.73
CA ILE A 9 57.89 -18.22 44.41
C ILE A 9 57.76 -17.98 45.93
N ARG A 10 57.38 -16.76 46.33
CA ARG A 10 56.41 -16.51 47.43
C ARG A 10 55.63 -15.23 47.16
N LYS A 11 54.65 -15.32 46.26
CA LYS A 11 53.51 -14.39 46.19
C LYS A 11 52.37 -15.03 45.40
N TRP A 12 51.87 -16.14 45.93
CA TRP A 12 50.56 -16.66 45.54
C TRP A 12 49.61 -16.35 46.70
N ILE A 13 48.44 -15.84 46.34
CA ILE A 13 47.34 -15.30 47.16
C ILE A 13 47.24 -13.76 47.12
N THR A 14 46.09 -13.34 46.58
CA THR A 14 45.54 -11.99 46.34
C THR A 14 45.99 -11.23 45.08
N LYS A 15 45.65 -11.77 43.91
CA LYS A 15 45.12 -10.93 42.83
C LYS A 15 43.81 -11.54 42.35
N ALA A 16 42.71 -10.85 42.63
CA ALA A 16 41.43 -11.15 42.02
C ALA A 16 41.61 -11.08 40.50
N THR A 17 41.51 -12.21 39.83
CA THR A 17 41.30 -12.27 38.39
C THR A 17 40.05 -11.48 38.05
N PRO A 18 40.08 -10.51 37.12
CA PRO A 18 38.84 -9.98 36.60
C PRO A 18 38.13 -11.12 35.88
N HIS A 19 36.96 -11.51 36.39
CA HIS A 19 36.07 -12.38 35.63
C HIS A 19 35.77 -11.69 34.30
N PRO A 20 35.82 -12.42 33.16
CA PRO A 20 35.31 -11.88 31.91
C PRO A 20 33.84 -11.51 32.17
N LYS A 21 33.49 -10.25 31.89
CA LYS A 21 32.10 -9.80 31.98
C LYS A 21 31.28 -10.70 31.05
N GLU A 22 30.38 -11.47 31.64
CA GLU A 22 29.39 -12.24 30.91
C GLU A 22 28.72 -11.29 29.89
N PRO A 23 28.71 -11.61 28.59
CA PRO A 23 28.06 -10.76 27.62
C PRO A 23 26.58 -10.69 27.99
N ALA A 24 26.09 -9.48 28.25
CA ALA A 24 24.69 -9.27 28.53
C ALA A 24 23.88 -9.84 27.35
N ILE A 25 23.17 -10.95 27.59
CA ILE A 25 22.17 -11.46 26.67
C ILE A 25 21.06 -10.42 26.69
N GLN A 26 21.08 -9.53 25.70
CA GLN A 26 19.94 -8.65 25.47
C GLN A 26 18.74 -9.55 25.13
N PRO A 27 17.56 -9.30 25.71
CA PRO A 27 16.38 -10.07 25.36
C PRO A 27 16.19 -9.96 23.85
N ILE A 28 16.14 -11.10 23.17
CA ILE A 28 15.66 -11.16 21.79
C ILE A 28 14.24 -10.62 21.85
N LYS A 29 14.06 -9.33 21.56
CA LYS A 29 12.77 -8.79 21.18
C LYS A 29 12.47 -9.41 19.84
N THR A 30 11.84 -10.59 19.87
CA THR A 30 11.33 -11.24 18.68
C THR A 30 10.42 -10.24 18.01
N ASN A 31 10.86 -9.71 16.87
CA ASN A 31 10.14 -8.73 16.09
C ASN A 31 9.00 -9.46 15.36
N ILE A 32 7.99 -9.90 16.12
CA ILE A 32 6.82 -10.63 15.60
C ILE A 32 6.08 -9.75 14.59
N GLU A 33 6.11 -8.43 14.77
CA GLU A 33 5.58 -7.44 13.83
C GLU A 33 6.26 -7.49 12.45
N THR A 34 7.54 -7.85 12.38
CA THR A 34 8.27 -7.91 11.10
C THR A 34 8.04 -9.22 10.34
N LEU A 35 7.67 -10.31 11.04
CA LEU A 35 7.36 -11.60 10.42
C LEU A 35 5.92 -11.65 9.87
N HIS A 36 4.97 -10.97 10.53
CA HIS A 36 3.60 -10.83 10.02
C HIS A 36 3.50 -9.97 8.75
N ALA A 37 4.47 -9.06 8.52
CA ALA A 37 4.48 -8.16 7.37
C ALA A 37 4.76 -8.85 6.01
N GLN A 38 5.07 -10.15 6.00
CA GLN A 38 5.47 -10.89 4.80
C GLN A 38 4.63 -12.13 4.49
N ALA A 39 3.58 -12.41 5.27
CA ALA A 39 2.61 -13.44 4.89
C ALA A 39 1.78 -12.94 3.69
N PRO A 40 1.64 -13.71 2.60
CA PRO A 40 0.76 -13.33 1.50
C PRO A 40 -0.67 -13.20 2.02
N LYS A 41 -1.30 -12.04 1.79
CA LYS A 41 -2.71 -11.81 2.14
C LYS A 41 -3.60 -12.78 1.39
N THR A 42 -4.68 -13.18 2.04
CA THR A 42 -5.76 -13.86 1.33
C THR A 42 -6.38 -12.92 0.30
N LEU A 43 -6.94 -13.49 -0.79
CA LEU A 43 -7.65 -12.69 -1.80
C LEU A 43 -8.78 -11.84 -1.17
N SER A 44 -9.48 -12.38 -0.16
CA SER A 44 -10.53 -11.63 0.55
C SER A 44 -9.99 -10.41 1.30
N GLU A 45 -8.84 -10.53 1.95
CA GLU A 45 -8.22 -9.40 2.68
C GLU A 45 -7.74 -8.33 1.70
N GLU A 46 -7.12 -8.73 0.58
CA GLU A 46 -6.69 -7.79 -0.46
C GLU A 46 -7.89 -7.00 -1.04
N TYR A 47 -9.03 -7.66 -1.22
CA TYR A 47 -10.24 -7.02 -1.72
C TYR A 47 -10.86 -6.04 -0.72
N LEU A 48 -10.85 -6.38 0.57
CA LEU A 48 -11.35 -5.49 1.62
C LEU A 48 -10.45 -4.25 1.75
N ASP A 49 -9.13 -4.44 1.77
CA ASP A 49 -8.18 -3.34 1.82
C ASP A 49 -8.30 -2.41 0.61
N GLU A 50 -8.45 -2.98 -0.59
CA GLU A 50 -8.62 -2.19 -1.80
C GLU A 50 -9.96 -1.44 -1.79
N LYS A 51 -11.04 -2.06 -1.29
CA LYS A 51 -12.34 -1.39 -1.13
C LYS A 51 -12.22 -0.17 -0.20
N ASP A 52 -11.57 -0.31 0.95
CA ASP A 52 -11.38 0.79 1.91
C ASP A 52 -10.48 1.88 1.31
N LYS A 53 -9.44 1.49 0.58
CA LYS A 53 -8.60 2.42 -0.18
C LYS A 53 -9.40 3.21 -1.21
N VAL A 54 -10.30 2.57 -1.96
CA VAL A 54 -11.18 3.25 -2.93
C VAL A 54 -12.08 4.25 -2.22
N ARG A 55 -12.73 3.86 -1.12
CA ARG A 55 -13.58 4.77 -0.33
C ARG A 55 -12.83 6.05 0.06
N HIS A 56 -11.64 5.93 0.64
CA HIS A 56 -10.83 7.09 1.03
C HIS A 56 -10.35 7.92 -0.17
N ARG A 57 -10.05 7.30 -1.31
CA ARG A 57 -9.70 8.02 -2.54
C ARG A 57 -10.86 8.82 -3.08
N LEU A 58 -12.07 8.26 -3.09
CA LEU A 58 -13.28 8.94 -3.55
C LEU A 58 -13.60 10.18 -2.69
N GLU A 59 -13.44 10.10 -1.38
CA GLU A 59 -13.57 11.27 -0.49
C GLU A 59 -12.60 12.40 -0.89
N ARG A 60 -11.33 12.06 -1.16
CA ARG A 60 -10.33 13.05 -1.60
C ARG A 60 -10.63 13.59 -3.00
N TRP A 61 -10.98 12.72 -3.94
CA TRP A 61 -11.30 13.11 -5.31
C TRP A 61 -12.52 14.02 -5.35
N ALA A 62 -13.47 13.83 -4.44
CA ALA A 62 -14.65 14.68 -4.34
C ALA A 62 -14.26 16.14 -4.05
N LEU A 63 -13.22 16.35 -3.24
CA LEU A 63 -12.68 17.67 -2.90
C LEU A 63 -11.76 18.27 -3.99
N HIS A 64 -11.25 17.45 -4.91
CA HIS A 64 -10.25 17.84 -5.91
C HIS A 64 -10.64 17.37 -7.31
N GLN A 65 -11.62 18.06 -7.91
CA GLN A 65 -12.22 17.71 -9.21
C GLN A 65 -11.27 17.93 -10.41
N ASP A 66 -10.21 18.71 -10.22
CA ASP A 66 -9.16 18.98 -11.20
C ASP A 66 -8.18 17.80 -11.36
N GLN A 67 -8.08 16.93 -10.35
CA GLN A 67 -7.21 15.76 -10.40
C GLN A 67 -7.61 14.80 -11.53
N ILE A 68 -6.61 14.23 -12.19
CA ILE A 68 -6.80 13.32 -13.34
C ILE A 68 -7.78 12.18 -13.02
N ASN A 69 -7.66 11.56 -11.85
CA ASN A 69 -8.51 10.43 -11.48
C ASN A 69 -9.98 10.86 -11.28
N SER A 70 -10.21 12.04 -10.68
CA SER A 70 -11.54 12.66 -10.56
C SER A 70 -12.12 12.92 -11.94
N ARG A 71 -11.34 13.53 -12.84
CA ARG A 71 -11.75 13.81 -14.22
C ARG A 71 -12.11 12.54 -14.99
N ILE A 72 -11.34 11.46 -14.83
CA ILE A 72 -11.62 10.16 -15.46
C ILE A 72 -12.94 9.57 -14.94
N LEU A 73 -13.13 9.55 -13.61
CA LEU A 73 -14.37 9.03 -13.02
C LEU A 73 -15.60 9.86 -13.44
N ASN A 74 -15.48 11.18 -13.41
CA ASN A 74 -16.56 12.08 -13.82
C ASN A 74 -16.91 11.92 -15.30
N ALA A 75 -15.93 11.72 -16.18
CA ALA A 75 -16.17 11.47 -17.60
C ALA A 75 -16.96 10.17 -17.80
N TYR A 76 -16.62 9.11 -17.05
CA TYR A 76 -17.37 7.85 -17.07
C TYR A 76 -18.82 8.06 -16.60
N LEU A 77 -19.02 8.69 -15.44
CA LEU A 77 -20.35 8.94 -14.87
C LEU A 77 -21.19 9.84 -15.79
N THR A 78 -20.57 10.82 -16.43
CA THR A 78 -21.24 11.69 -17.41
C THR A 78 -21.75 10.90 -18.61
N LEU A 79 -20.96 9.95 -19.14
CA LEU A 79 -21.40 9.08 -20.22
C LEU A 79 -22.55 8.18 -19.76
N GLU A 80 -22.45 7.59 -18.57
CA GLU A 80 -23.50 6.73 -18.02
C GLU A 80 -24.83 7.48 -17.85
N ARG A 81 -24.80 8.69 -17.28
CA ARG A 81 -25.98 9.57 -17.12
C ARG A 81 -26.60 10.00 -18.46
N LYS A 82 -25.80 10.08 -19.52
CA LYS A 82 -26.28 10.32 -20.89
C LYS A 82 -26.89 9.08 -21.54
N GLY A 83 -26.89 7.93 -20.86
CA GLY A 83 -27.47 6.68 -21.32
C GLY A 83 -26.54 5.82 -22.18
N TYR A 84 -25.24 6.11 -22.22
CA TYR A 84 -24.29 5.28 -22.95
C TYR A 84 -24.07 3.93 -22.24
N SER A 85 -24.37 2.83 -22.92
CA SER A 85 -24.09 1.47 -22.46
C SER A 85 -23.97 0.51 -23.66
N PRO A 86 -22.84 -0.19 -23.85
CA PRO A 86 -21.63 -0.17 -23.01
C PRO A 86 -20.80 1.11 -23.19
N ILE A 87 -20.01 1.45 -22.17
CA ILE A 87 -18.97 2.49 -22.25
C ILE A 87 -17.64 1.81 -22.58
N THR A 88 -16.93 2.32 -23.60
CA THR A 88 -15.62 1.78 -23.99
C THR A 88 -14.46 2.67 -23.54
N ILE A 89 -13.24 2.12 -23.52
CA ILE A 89 -12.02 2.89 -23.24
C ILE A 89 -11.89 4.06 -24.24
N THR A 90 -12.11 3.82 -25.53
CA THR A 90 -12.09 4.86 -26.56
C THR A 90 -13.13 5.95 -26.31
N MET A 91 -14.35 5.60 -25.94
CA MET A 91 -15.38 6.59 -25.60
C MET A 91 -14.96 7.47 -24.42
N LEU A 92 -14.39 6.85 -23.39
CA LEU A 92 -13.90 7.56 -22.21
C LEU A 92 -12.72 8.48 -22.53
N GLN A 93 -11.74 7.99 -23.31
CA GLN A 93 -10.61 8.77 -23.77
C GLN A 93 -11.04 9.97 -24.62
N ASN A 94 -12.07 9.80 -25.46
CA ASN A 94 -12.62 10.87 -26.28
C ASN A 94 -13.31 11.98 -25.47
N GLN A 95 -13.71 11.71 -24.22
CA GLN A 95 -14.19 12.77 -23.32
C GLN A 95 -13.05 13.62 -22.73
N LEU A 96 -11.79 13.17 -22.86
CA LEU A 96 -10.62 13.72 -22.18
C LEU A 96 -9.46 13.96 -23.17
N LEU A 97 -9.76 14.45 -24.37
CA LEU A 97 -8.78 14.66 -25.44
C LEU A 97 -7.62 15.60 -25.06
N ASP A 98 -7.85 16.51 -24.11
CA ASP A 98 -6.82 17.40 -23.57
C ASP A 98 -5.82 16.68 -22.65
N MET A 99 -6.16 15.48 -22.17
CA MET A 99 -5.38 14.73 -21.18
C MET A 99 -4.42 13.73 -21.84
N LYS A 100 -3.19 14.17 -22.12
CA LYS A 100 -2.12 13.31 -22.67
C LYS A 100 -1.79 12.08 -21.82
N THR A 101 -2.05 12.15 -20.52
CA THR A 101 -1.73 11.10 -19.53
C THR A 101 -2.93 10.22 -19.17
N PHE A 102 -4.01 10.24 -19.96
CA PHE A 102 -5.20 9.43 -19.71
C PHE A 102 -4.88 7.95 -19.49
N LEU A 103 -4.22 7.30 -20.46
CA LEU A 103 -3.99 5.86 -20.45
C LEU A 103 -3.18 5.37 -19.23
N PRO A 104 -2.02 5.96 -18.86
CA PRO A 104 -1.29 5.50 -17.68
C PRO A 104 -2.08 5.70 -16.38
N ASN A 105 -2.88 6.76 -16.23
CA ASN A 105 -3.70 6.96 -15.04
C ASN A 105 -4.90 5.99 -15.00
N PHE A 106 -5.59 5.82 -16.13
CA PHE A 106 -6.67 4.85 -16.26
C PHE A 106 -6.21 3.42 -15.95
N ASN A 107 -5.01 3.05 -16.40
CA ASN A 107 -4.41 1.75 -16.09
C ASN A 107 -4.19 1.54 -14.58
N GLN A 108 -3.91 2.60 -13.81
CA GLN A 108 -3.81 2.52 -12.36
C GLN A 108 -5.17 2.42 -11.66
N MET A 109 -6.25 2.84 -12.33
CA MET A 109 -7.62 2.76 -11.78
C MET A 109 -8.33 1.43 -12.08
N LYS A 110 -7.73 0.53 -12.86
CA LYS A 110 -8.34 -0.77 -13.25
C LYS A 110 -7.69 -2.02 -12.65
N SER A 111 -6.53 -1.88 -12.03
CA SER A 111 -5.76 -3.00 -11.45
C SER A 111 -5.66 -2.81 -9.94
N ILE A 112 -5.57 -3.89 -9.15
CA ILE A 112 -5.21 -3.83 -7.73
C ILE A 112 -3.68 -3.88 -7.64
N ALA A 113 -3.06 -2.91 -6.97
CA ALA A 113 -1.65 -2.92 -6.65
C ALA A 113 -1.34 -1.96 -5.49
N PRO A 114 -0.29 -2.21 -4.68
CA PRO A 114 0.01 -1.39 -3.50
C PRO A 114 0.06 0.12 -3.78
N HIS A 115 0.69 0.52 -4.88
CA HIS A 115 0.94 1.92 -5.23
C HIS A 115 0.00 2.51 -6.31
N ASN A 116 -1.08 1.81 -6.67
CA ASN A 116 -2.02 2.30 -7.67
C ASN A 116 -2.91 3.47 -7.14
N HIS A 117 -3.77 3.99 -8.01
CA HIS A 117 -4.77 5.02 -7.71
C HIS A 117 -6.08 4.47 -7.14
N ALA A 118 -6.06 3.23 -6.62
CA ALA A 118 -7.21 2.42 -6.26
C ALA A 118 -8.04 1.93 -7.46
N LYS A 119 -8.45 0.66 -7.42
CA LYS A 119 -9.24 0.02 -8.46
C LYS A 119 -10.69 0.48 -8.40
N VAL A 120 -11.09 1.29 -9.37
CA VAL A 120 -12.48 1.74 -9.53
C VAL A 120 -13.15 1.07 -10.72
N PHE A 121 -12.37 0.71 -11.75
CA PHE A 121 -12.91 0.13 -12.97
C PHE A 121 -12.64 -1.38 -13.07
N ASP A 122 -13.61 -2.10 -13.62
CA ASP A 122 -13.42 -3.41 -14.22
C ASP A 122 -13.42 -3.27 -15.75
N VAL A 123 -12.53 -3.99 -16.43
CA VAL A 123 -12.34 -3.87 -17.87
C VAL A 123 -12.37 -5.26 -18.51
N ARG A 124 -13.30 -5.47 -19.44
CA ARG A 124 -13.43 -6.72 -20.22
C ARG A 124 -13.32 -6.40 -21.70
N GLY A 125 -12.17 -6.70 -22.29
CA GLY A 125 -11.81 -6.19 -23.62
C GLY A 125 -11.75 -4.65 -23.58
N GLU A 126 -12.56 -3.99 -24.41
CA GLU A 126 -12.68 -2.54 -24.45
C GLU A 126 -13.78 -1.98 -23.53
N ILE A 127 -14.61 -2.83 -22.92
CA ILE A 127 -15.75 -2.39 -22.12
C ILE A 127 -15.29 -2.05 -20.70
N VAL A 128 -15.62 -0.84 -20.26
CA VAL A 128 -15.34 -0.32 -18.93
C VAL A 128 -16.62 -0.36 -18.10
N ARG A 129 -16.52 -0.87 -16.87
CA ARG A 129 -17.59 -0.88 -15.87
C ARG A 129 -17.06 -0.40 -14.54
N ILE A 130 -17.92 0.14 -13.68
CA ILE A 130 -17.58 0.28 -12.26
C ILE A 130 -17.35 -1.10 -11.67
N TRP A 131 -16.27 -1.25 -10.91
CA TRP A 131 -15.99 -2.47 -10.20
C TRP A 131 -17.06 -2.67 -9.11
N SER A 132 -17.81 -3.77 -9.19
CA SER A 132 -19.03 -3.99 -8.39
C SER A 132 -18.81 -3.87 -6.88
N VAL A 133 -17.61 -4.23 -6.39
CA VAL A 133 -17.25 -4.17 -4.96
C VAL A 133 -17.33 -2.75 -4.39
N VAL A 134 -17.12 -1.73 -5.23
CA VAL A 134 -17.06 -0.32 -4.83
C VAL A 134 -18.20 0.52 -5.42
N GLU A 135 -19.17 -0.11 -6.07
CA GLU A 135 -20.27 0.58 -6.75
C GLU A 135 -21.02 1.52 -5.81
N VAL A 136 -21.37 1.05 -4.60
CA VAL A 136 -22.06 1.88 -3.60
C VAL A 136 -21.28 3.17 -3.31
N HIS A 137 -19.96 3.09 -3.13
CA HIS A 137 -19.12 4.25 -2.85
C HIS A 137 -19.00 5.18 -4.06
N VAL A 138 -18.99 4.62 -5.28
CA VAL A 138 -18.99 5.43 -6.51
C VAL A 138 -20.32 6.17 -6.68
N ARG A 139 -21.45 5.57 -6.31
CA ARG A 139 -22.76 6.26 -6.32
C ARG A 139 -22.85 7.36 -5.26
N GLU A 140 -22.30 7.12 -4.07
CA GLU A 140 -22.16 8.16 -3.05
C GLU A 140 -21.29 9.33 -3.54
N TYR A 141 -20.20 9.04 -4.25
CA TYR A 141 -19.38 10.05 -4.90
C TYR A 141 -20.17 10.80 -5.97
N GLU A 142 -20.85 10.09 -6.87
CA GLU A 142 -21.65 10.68 -7.96
C GLU A 142 -22.68 11.68 -7.42
N ASN A 143 -23.42 11.29 -6.37
CA ASN A 143 -24.41 12.15 -5.73
C ASN A 143 -23.81 13.44 -5.16
N LYS A 144 -22.53 13.45 -4.75
CA LYS A 144 -21.86 14.67 -4.27
C LYS A 144 -21.43 15.60 -5.40
N ILE A 145 -21.20 15.07 -6.60
CA ILE A 145 -20.63 15.82 -7.74
C ILE A 145 -21.72 16.33 -8.68
N PHE A 146 -22.80 15.60 -8.85
CA PHE A 146 -23.84 15.88 -9.84
C PHE A 146 -25.21 16.25 -9.22
N HIS A 147 -25.29 16.53 -7.92
CA HIS A 147 -26.51 17.04 -7.26
C HIS A 147 -26.26 18.40 -6.61
#